data_AF-A0A962KFM9-F1
#
_entry.id   AF-A0A962KFM9-F1
#
_cell.length_a   1.000
_cell.length_b   1.000
_cell.length_c   1.000
_cell.angle_alpha   90.00
_cell.angle_beta   90.00
_cell.angle_gamma   90.00
#
_symmetry.space_group_name_H-M   'P 1'
#
loop_
_entity.id
_entity.type
_entity.pdbx_description
1 polymer ?
#
loop_
_entity_poly.entity_id
_entity_poly.type
_entity_poly.pdbx_seq_one_letter_code
_entity_poly.pdbx_strand_id
1 'polypeptide(L)'
;MQRVLAIAGKPMSRSGVGHRLRVTLGRASVQCPSLRSRPISPHTVRHATAMHLLQSGVDITVIAMWLGYEDTATTHQYIEADITMKEAALKRMDPPSSKPVRFKATDRLLAFLEAL
;
A
#
# COMPACT_ATOMS: atom_id res chain seq x y z
N MET A 1 -6.02 20.45 3.13
CA MET A 1 -5.43 19.67 4.24
C MET A 1 -6.05 20.08 5.57
N GLN A 2 -6.85 19.20 6.19
CA GLN A 2 -7.43 19.43 7.52
C GLN A 2 -6.32 19.27 8.57
N ARG A 3 -6.09 20.29 9.41
CA ARG A 3 -5.03 20.25 10.42
C ARG A 3 -5.51 19.44 11.63
N VAL A 4 -4.75 18.40 12.02
CA VAL A 4 -4.97 17.71 13.29
C VAL A 4 -4.53 18.63 14.42
N LEU A 5 -5.45 18.99 15.31
CA LEU A 5 -5.16 19.89 16.43
C LEU A 5 -4.80 19.09 17.69
N ALA A 6 -3.84 19.60 18.45
CA ALA A 6 -3.59 19.17 19.81
C ALA A 6 -4.70 19.68 20.75
N ILE A 7 -4.77 19.11 21.95
CA ILE A 7 -5.74 19.52 22.99
C ILE A 7 -5.62 21.02 23.31
N ALA A 8 -4.43 21.60 23.15
CA ALA A 8 -4.16 23.03 23.30
C ALA A 8 -4.61 23.90 22.09
N GLY A 9 -5.37 23.36 21.13
CA GLY A 9 -5.89 24.08 19.95
C GLY A 9 -4.85 24.39 18.87
N LYS A 10 -3.58 24.07 19.08
CA LYS A 10 -2.49 24.28 18.11
C LYS A 10 -2.35 23.09 17.15
N PRO A 11 -1.83 23.28 15.92
CA PRO A 11 -1.51 22.17 15.03
C PRO A 11 -0.59 21.16 15.70
N MET A 12 -0.93 19.87 15.60
CA MET A 12 -0.16 18.79 16.16
C MET A 12 1.10 18.55 15.33
N SER A 13 2.25 18.44 15.99
CA SER A 13 3.50 18.07 15.33
C SER A 13 3.47 16.58 14.92
N ARG A 14 4.33 16.21 13.97
CA ARG A 14 4.54 14.80 13.58
C ARG A 14 4.89 13.91 14.78
N SER A 15 5.74 14.41 15.69
CA SER A 15 6.08 13.70 16.93
C SER A 15 4.89 13.58 17.88
N GLY A 16 4.03 14.59 17.94
CA GLY A 16 2.77 14.56 18.70
C GLY A 16 1.82 13.48 18.21
N VAL A 17 1.66 13.33 16.89
CA VAL A 17 0.85 12.25 16.28
C VAL A 17 1.43 10.88 16.64
N GLY A 18 2.75 10.71 16.52
CA GLY A 18 3.42 9.47 16.90
C GLY A 18 3.27 9.12 18.38
N HIS A 19 3.33 10.12 19.26
CA HIS A 19 3.12 9.94 20.69
C HIS A 19 1.68 9.49 20.99
N ARG A 20 0.67 10.16 20.41
CA ARG A 20 -0.74 9.76 20.62
C ARG A 20 -1.01 8.36 20.10
N LEU A 21 -0.45 8.00 18.94
CA LEU A 21 -0.56 6.64 18.40
C LEU A 21 -0.01 5.62 19.42
N ARG A 22 1.17 5.87 19.99
CA ARG A 22 1.78 4.99 21.00
C ARG A 22 0.91 4.84 22.25
N VAL A 23 0.35 5.94 22.76
CA VAL A 23 -0.56 5.91 23.92
C VAL A 23 -1.81 5.08 23.61
N THR A 24 -2.42 5.28 22.44
CA THR A 24 -3.58 4.51 22.01
C THR A 24 -3.25 3.03 21.85
N LEU A 25 -2.08 2.70 21.28
CA LEU A 25 -1.62 1.31 21.15
C LEU A 25 -1.42 0.64 22.50
N GLY A 26 -0.87 1.35 23.49
CA GLY A 26 -0.76 0.84 24.86
C GLY A 26 -2.12 0.41 25.42
N ARG A 27 -3.15 1.23 25.23
CA ARG A 27 -4.52 0.93 25.66
C ARG A 27 -5.14 -0.21 24.86
N ALA A 28 -5.06 -0.17 23.53
CA ALA A 28 -5.61 -1.21 22.66
C ALA A 28 -4.94 -2.57 22.89
N SER A 29 -3.67 -2.58 23.28
CA SER A 29 -2.93 -3.82 23.55
C SER A 29 -3.45 -4.62 24.76
N VAL A 30 -4.24 -3.99 25.64
CA VAL A 30 -4.92 -4.68 26.75
C VAL A 30 -5.95 -5.66 26.20
N GLN A 31 -6.72 -5.24 25.20
CA GLN A 31 -7.75 -6.06 24.56
C GLN A 31 -7.16 -6.94 23.43
N CYS A 32 -6.11 -6.46 22.76
CA CYS A 32 -5.44 -7.18 21.68
C CYS A 32 -3.93 -7.29 21.94
N PRO A 33 -3.47 -8.31 22.70
CA PRO A 33 -2.07 -8.49 23.05
C PRO A 33 -1.12 -8.58 21.84
N SER A 34 -1.61 -9.07 20.69
CA SER A 34 -0.86 -9.16 19.43
C SER A 34 -0.38 -7.81 18.89
N LEU A 35 -0.96 -6.69 19.33
CA LEU A 35 -0.51 -5.35 18.94
C LEU A 35 0.84 -4.97 19.55
N ARG A 36 1.27 -5.60 20.66
CA ARG A 36 2.53 -5.27 21.34
C ARG A 36 3.77 -5.61 20.51
N SER A 37 3.69 -6.64 19.68
CA SER A 37 4.81 -7.13 18.87
C SER A 37 4.85 -6.55 17.45
N ARG A 38 3.85 -5.75 17.06
CA ARG A 38 3.76 -5.22 15.69
C ARG A 38 4.36 -3.81 15.59
N PRO A 39 5.20 -3.54 14.56
CA PRO A 39 5.71 -2.20 14.30
C PRO A 39 4.61 -1.32 13.67
N ILE A 40 3.82 -0.66 14.52
CA ILE A 40 2.71 0.19 14.09
C ILE A 40 3.15 1.66 14.08
N SER A 41 3.09 2.27 12.90
CA SER A 41 3.38 3.68 12.64
C SER A 41 2.18 4.36 11.96
N PRO A 42 2.15 5.70 11.86
CA PRO A 42 1.13 6.39 11.07
C PRO A 42 1.05 5.91 9.61
N HIS A 43 2.21 5.56 9.01
CA HIS A 43 2.26 5.00 7.66
C HIS A 43 1.65 3.59 7.61
N THR A 44 1.89 2.76 8.62
CA THR A 44 1.29 1.41 8.73
C THR A 44 -0.24 1.50 8.82
N VAL A 45 -0.77 2.44 9.61
CA VAL A 45 -2.21 2.68 9.74
C VAL A 45 -2.80 3.13 8.41
N ARG A 46 -2.17 4.10 7.73
CA ARG A 46 -2.61 4.57 6.41
C ARG A 46 -2.64 3.43 5.38
N HIS A 47 -1.60 2.60 5.35
CA HIS A 47 -1.53 1.46 4.44
C HIS A 47 -2.64 0.44 4.73
N ALA A 48 -2.87 0.09 6.01
CA ALA A 48 -3.95 -0.81 6.39
C ALA A 48 -5.34 -0.25 6.00
N THR A 49 -5.58 1.05 6.19
CA THR A 49 -6.83 1.69 5.75
C THR A 49 -7.02 1.59 4.25
N ALA A 50 -5.98 1.86 3.45
CA ALA A 50 -6.05 1.75 2.00
C ALA A 50 -6.36 0.32 1.54
N MET A 51 -5.66 -0.67 2.10
CA MET A 51 -5.89 -2.08 1.78
C MET A 51 -7.30 -2.54 2.13
N HIS A 52 -7.82 -2.13 3.30
CA HIS A 52 -9.19 -2.49 3.69
C HIS A 52 -10.25 -1.87 2.76
N LEU A 53 -10.06 -0.62 2.32
CA LEU A 53 -10.95 0.02 1.36
C LEU A 53 -10.90 -0.71 0.01
N LEU A 54 -9.70 -1.04 -0.46
CA LEU A 54 -9.50 -1.76 -1.71
C LEU A 54 -10.18 -3.14 -1.66
N GLN A 55 -9.99 -3.88 -0.57
CA GLN A 55 -10.61 -5.19 -0.34
C GLN A 55 -12.13 -5.14 -0.24
N SER A 56 -12.70 -4.02 0.22
CA SER A 56 -14.16 -3.80 0.19
C SER A 56 -14.70 -3.43 -1.20
N GLY A 57 -13.84 -3.36 -2.22
CA GLY A 57 -14.22 -3.04 -3.60
C GLY A 57 -14.34 -1.55 -3.88
N VAL A 58 -13.79 -0.68 -3.02
CA VAL A 58 -13.74 0.76 -3.32
C VAL A 58 -12.75 0.98 -4.47
N ASP A 59 -13.19 1.76 -5.45
CA ASP A 59 -12.35 2.08 -6.59
C ASP A 59 -11.05 2.75 -6.16
N ILE A 60 -9.96 2.35 -6.80
CA ILE A 60 -8.63 2.73 -6.40
C ILE A 60 -8.35 4.23 -6.58
N THR A 61 -9.00 4.88 -7.55
CA THR A 61 -8.93 6.33 -7.75
C THR A 61 -9.63 7.08 -6.62
N VAL A 62 -10.73 6.51 -6.08
CA VAL A 62 -11.44 7.06 -4.92
C VAL A 62 -10.58 6.93 -3.67
N ILE A 63 -9.91 5.79 -3.48
CA ILE A 63 -8.97 5.58 -2.35
C ILE A 63 -7.82 6.59 -2.43
N ALA A 64 -7.21 6.76 -3.61
CA ALA A 64 -6.13 7.72 -3.81
C ALA A 64 -6.57 9.16 -3.49
N MET A 65 -7.78 9.54 -3.93
CA MET A 65 -8.38 10.84 -3.64
C MET A 65 -8.62 11.06 -2.14
N TRP A 66 -9.21 10.07 -1.45
CA TRP A 66 -9.48 10.14 -0.01
C TRP A 66 -8.20 10.23 0.83
N LEU A 67 -7.17 9.50 0.42
CA LEU A 67 -5.90 9.50 1.10
C LEU A 67 -5.03 10.69 0.70
N GLY A 68 -5.39 11.46 -0.32
CA GLY A 68 -4.71 12.69 -0.70
C GLY A 68 -3.33 12.47 -1.33
N TYR A 69 -3.19 11.43 -2.15
CA TYR A 69 -1.99 11.26 -2.97
C TYR A 69 -2.05 12.17 -4.20
N GLU A 70 -1.00 12.95 -4.39
CA GLU A 70 -0.70 13.67 -5.65
C GLU A 70 0.00 12.74 -6.68
N ASP A 71 0.41 11.53 -6.27
CA ASP A 71 1.14 10.56 -7.10
C ASP A 71 0.50 9.15 -7.07
N THR A 72 0.03 8.71 -8.24
CA THR A 72 -0.57 7.41 -8.52
C THR A 72 0.37 6.21 -8.36
N ALA A 73 1.70 6.43 -8.29
CA ALA A 73 2.68 5.33 -8.17
C ALA A 73 2.55 4.51 -6.86
N THR A 74 2.20 5.16 -5.75
CA THR A 74 1.96 4.48 -4.45
C THR A 74 0.65 3.70 -4.41
N THR A 75 -0.24 3.97 -5.34
CA THR A 75 -1.57 3.38 -5.39
C THR A 75 -1.54 2.03 -6.12
N HIS A 76 -0.72 1.90 -7.17
CA HIS A 76 -0.51 0.63 -7.87
C HIS A 76 0.01 -0.49 -6.95
N GLN A 77 0.80 -0.13 -5.93
CA GLN A 77 1.29 -1.07 -4.90
C GLN A 77 0.15 -1.79 -4.17
N TYR A 78 -1.03 -1.19 -4.04
CA TYR A 78 -2.17 -1.85 -3.39
C TYR A 78 -2.77 -2.98 -4.25
N ILE A 79 -2.89 -2.75 -5.56
CA ILE A 79 -3.27 -3.82 -6.51
C ILE A 79 -2.21 -4.91 -6.49
N GLU A 80 -0.94 -4.52 -6.42
CA GLU A 80 0.15 -5.48 -6.40
C GLU A 80 0.12 -6.38 -5.15
N ALA A 81 -0.25 -5.80 -4.01
CA ALA A 81 -0.35 -6.48 -2.72
C ALA A 81 -1.57 -7.40 -2.59
N ASP A 82 -2.67 -7.13 -3.31
CA ASP A 82 -3.88 -7.95 -3.22
C ASP A 82 -3.92 -9.08 -4.26
N ILE A 83 -3.43 -10.26 -3.85
CA ILE A 83 -3.42 -11.47 -4.68
C ILE A 83 -4.84 -11.90 -5.07
N THR A 84 -5.83 -11.71 -4.20
CA THR A 84 -7.21 -12.14 -4.48
C THR A 84 -7.86 -11.30 -5.58
N MET A 85 -7.59 -10.00 -5.60
CA MET A 85 -8.03 -9.13 -6.69
C MET A 85 -7.31 -9.46 -8.00
N LYS A 86 -6.01 -9.75 -7.95
CA LYS A 86 -5.25 -10.20 -9.14
C LYS A 86 -5.85 -11.48 -9.73
N GLU A 87 -6.12 -12.47 -8.89
CA GLU A 87 -6.77 -13.71 -9.33
C GLU A 87 -8.17 -13.46 -9.91
N ALA A 88 -8.96 -12.60 -9.27
CA ALA A 88 -10.30 -12.24 -9.75
C ALA A 88 -10.27 -11.45 -11.06
N ALA A 89 -9.22 -10.66 -11.30
CA ALA A 89 -8.99 -9.97 -12.57
C ALA A 89 -8.57 -10.97 -13.65
N LEU A 90 -7.63 -11.86 -13.35
CA LEU A 90 -7.18 -12.92 -14.26
C LEU A 90 -8.34 -13.83 -14.70
N LYS A 91 -9.24 -14.20 -13.78
CA LYS A 91 -10.43 -15.01 -14.09
C LYS A 91 -11.43 -14.32 -15.03
N ARG A 92 -11.43 -12.98 -15.10
CA ARG A 92 -12.32 -12.19 -15.96
C ARG A 92 -11.73 -11.93 -17.35
N MET A 93 -10.43 -12.18 -17.52
CA MET A 93 -9.74 -11.96 -18.79
C MET A 93 -9.75 -13.25 -19.61
N ASP A 94 -9.97 -13.11 -20.91
CA ASP A 94 -9.70 -14.22 -21.82
C ASP A 94 -8.19 -14.54 -21.82
N PRO A 95 -7.81 -15.82 -21.87
CA PRO A 95 -6.41 -16.19 -21.99
C PRO A 95 -5.82 -15.53 -23.24
N PRO A 96 -4.62 -14.92 -23.14
CA PRO A 96 -4.02 -14.24 -24.28
C PRO A 96 -3.83 -15.24 -25.42
N SER A 97 -4.34 -14.92 -26.61
CA SER A 97 -4.22 -15.75 -27.81
C SER A 97 -2.78 -15.83 -28.35
N SER A 98 -1.87 -15.03 -27.79
CA SER A 98 -0.45 -15.06 -28.12
C SER A 98 0.19 -16.33 -27.59
N LYS A 99 0.81 -17.11 -28.48
CA LYS A 99 1.70 -18.21 -28.06
C LYS A 99 2.77 -17.63 -27.12
N PRO A 100 3.07 -18.27 -25.97
CA PRO A 100 4.14 -17.81 -25.11
C PRO A 100 5.45 -17.85 -25.90
N VAL A 101 5.96 -16.67 -26.27
CA VAL A 101 7.25 -16.55 -26.93
C VAL A 101 8.29 -16.63 -25.84
N ARG A 102 9.02 -17.74 -25.78
CA ARG A 102 10.22 -17.82 -24.95
C ARG A 102 11.22 -16.82 -25.51
N PHE A 103 11.57 -15.81 -24.71
CA PHE A 103 12.57 -14.82 -25.10
C PHE A 103 13.86 -15.55 -25.49
N LYS A 104 14.34 -15.31 -26.72
CA LYS A 104 15.66 -15.71 -27.18
C LYS A 104 16.50 -14.46 -27.30
N ALA A 105 17.55 -14.37 -26.48
CA ALA A 105 18.54 -13.30 -26.60
C ALA A 105 19.15 -13.33 -28.01
N THR A 106 19.28 -12.15 -28.62
CA THR A 106 19.99 -11.99 -29.89
C THR A 106 21.48 -12.06 -29.65
N ASP A 107 22.25 -12.51 -30.65
CA ASP A 107 23.71 -12.60 -30.54
C ASP A 107 24.36 -11.27 -30.16
N ARG A 108 23.80 -10.15 -30.63
CA ARG A 108 24.23 -8.80 -30.24
C ARG A 108 24.04 -8.51 -28.75
N LEU A 109 22.96 -8.99 -28.15
CA LEU A 109 22.68 -8.82 -26.72
C LEU A 109 23.63 -9.69 -25.89
N LEU A 110 23.86 -10.93 -26.33
CA LEU A 110 24.81 -11.84 -25.67
C LEU A 110 26.23 -11.26 -25.70
N ALA A 111 26.69 -10.81 -26.87
CA ALA A 111 28.00 -10.17 -27.01
C ALA A 111 28.15 -8.89 -26.16
N PHE A 112 27.07 -8.12 -26.00
CA PHE A 112 27.06 -6.96 -25.11
C PHE A 112 27.19 -7.35 -23.63
N LEU A 113 26.47 -8.38 -23.19
CA LEU A 113 26.51 -8.86 -21.80
C LEU A 113 27.83 -9.57 -21.45
N GLU A 114 28.48 -10.22 -22.43
CA GLU A 114 29.81 -10.81 -22.27
C GLU A 114 30.93 -9.77 -22.20
N ALA A 115 30.66 -8.52 -22.62
CA ALA A 115 31.62 -7.41 -22.62
C ALA A 115 31.49 -6.48 -21.37
N LEU A 116 30.61 -6.82 -20.43
CA LEU A 116 30.41 -6.15 -19.13
C LEU A 116 31.28 -6.78 -18.05
#